data_AF-A0A963A2R2-F1
#
_entry.id   AF-A0A963A2R2-F1
#
_cell.length_a   1.000
_cell.length_b   1.000
_cell.length_c   1.000
_cell.angle_alpha   90.00
_cell.angle_beta   90.00
_cell.angle_gamma   90.00
#
_symmetry.space_group_name_H-M   'P 1'
#
loop_
_entity.id
_entity.type
_entity.pdbx_description
1 polymer ?
#
loop_
_entity_poly.entity_id
_entity_poly.type
_entity_poly.pdbx_seq_one_letter_code
_entity_poly.pdbx_strand_id
1 'polypeptide(L)'
;MSYIFRLLVLVTLASISVAGSSYETELFVDSETGNKEYRLKLDGFHFGTLLADTEGRVIFRPHPDQDDVNGFGTSWFINPFLSGGDARMGSIDSVSASGTQVDILLTGAVEGAASASFGTWELKGEFQYDSAHERVTGFGLLTIKLNTMLSLAGADLNLERLSSNYLRNVPLQTGEVGDTGDMEKALLRYSSEAAPKEWLPPILPAHFPQELSYDLDIEVVGQNNVVDTLALGEPFQIQIARKPTLRLRFTSTDSQMIAGMVWDSSKGQDFSADNVGINHLITKESTTDMSFAFTYFFDSSVIQRVGRVRAAVQVILPLLLD
;
A
#
# COMPACT_ATOMS: atom_id res chain seq x y z
N MET A 1 -58.85 -52.77 20.21
CA MET A 1 -58.39 -51.53 20.87
C MET A 1 -56.97 -51.29 20.41
N SER A 2 -56.75 -50.34 19.50
CA SER A 2 -55.43 -50.05 18.90
C SER A 2 -54.98 -48.66 19.37
N TYR A 3 -53.87 -48.61 20.10
CA TYR A 3 -53.25 -47.36 20.55
C TYR A 3 -52.36 -46.80 19.44
N ILE A 4 -52.67 -45.61 18.96
CA ILE A 4 -51.81 -44.85 18.03
C ILE A 4 -50.85 -44.01 18.89
N PHE A 5 -49.57 -44.38 18.90
CA PHE A 5 -48.49 -43.53 19.42
C PHE A 5 -48.19 -42.43 18.40
N ARG A 6 -48.49 -41.17 18.74
CA ARG A 6 -47.97 -40.00 18.00
C ARG A 6 -46.59 -39.66 18.55
N LEU A 7 -45.56 -39.92 17.75
CA LEU A 7 -44.19 -39.45 17.99
C LEU A 7 -44.15 -37.94 17.69
N LEU A 8 -44.01 -37.13 18.75
CA LEU A 8 -43.78 -35.69 18.61
C LEU A 8 -42.26 -35.49 18.45
N VAL A 9 -41.80 -35.21 17.23
CA VAL A 9 -40.40 -34.85 16.98
C VAL A 9 -40.24 -33.36 17.29
N LEU A 10 -39.60 -33.06 18.42
CA LEU A 10 -39.18 -31.71 18.77
C LEU A 10 -37.94 -31.37 17.93
N VAL A 11 -38.10 -30.54 16.90
CA VAL A 11 -36.96 -30.00 16.14
C VAL A 11 -36.46 -28.76 16.88
N THR A 12 -35.40 -28.93 17.66
CA THR A 12 -34.64 -27.80 18.21
C THR A 12 -33.81 -27.20 17.08
N LEU A 13 -34.22 -26.04 16.57
CA LEU A 13 -33.37 -25.21 15.72
C LEU A 13 -32.23 -24.66 16.59
N ALA A 14 -31.10 -25.35 16.60
CA ALA A 14 -29.86 -24.76 17.07
C ALA A 14 -29.48 -23.69 16.04
N SER A 15 -29.59 -22.42 16.44
CA SER A 15 -29.00 -21.30 15.71
C SER A 15 -27.48 -21.47 15.75
N ILE A 16 -26.92 -21.97 14.64
CA ILE A 16 -25.49 -21.95 14.40
C ILE A 16 -25.12 -20.47 14.21
N SER A 17 -24.47 -19.85 15.20
CA SER A 17 -23.75 -18.61 14.94
C SER A 17 -22.58 -18.99 14.05
N VAL A 18 -22.68 -18.67 12.76
CA VAL A 18 -21.47 -18.58 11.93
C VAL A 18 -20.61 -17.54 12.64
N ALA A 19 -19.43 -17.93 13.12
CA ALA A 19 -18.46 -16.96 13.64
C ALA A 19 -18.24 -15.95 12.53
N GLY A 20 -18.76 -14.74 12.70
CA GLY A 20 -18.52 -13.67 11.74
C GLY A 20 -17.01 -13.40 11.73
N SER A 21 -16.45 -13.21 10.54
CA SER A 21 -15.06 -12.80 10.44
C SER A 21 -14.84 -11.54 11.29
N SER A 22 -13.81 -11.54 12.13
CA SER A 22 -13.53 -10.38 13.00
C SER A 22 -12.18 -9.79 12.67
N TYR A 23 -12.18 -8.49 12.42
CA TYR A 23 -10.94 -7.74 12.37
C TYR A 23 -10.38 -7.58 13.78
N GLU A 24 -9.06 -7.58 13.88
CA GLU A 24 -8.31 -7.37 15.10
C GLU A 24 -7.12 -6.46 14.82
N THR A 25 -6.65 -5.78 15.87
CA THR A 25 -5.43 -4.97 15.83
C THR A 25 -4.54 -5.38 16.98
N GLU A 26 -3.26 -5.65 16.70
CA GLU A 26 -2.26 -5.92 17.72
C GLU A 26 -1.19 -4.82 17.68
N LEU A 27 -0.95 -4.17 18.82
CA LEU A 27 0.14 -3.23 18.97
C LEU A 27 1.39 -3.96 19.46
N PHE A 28 2.45 -3.88 18.68
CA PHE A 28 3.80 -4.26 19.05
C PHE A 28 4.66 -3.00 19.23
N VAL A 29 5.51 -2.98 20.25
CA VAL A 29 6.50 -1.93 20.47
C VAL A 29 7.87 -2.58 20.53
N ASP A 30 8.73 -2.23 19.60
CA ASP A 30 10.10 -2.70 19.57
C ASP A 30 10.87 -2.08 20.74
N SER A 31 11.39 -2.93 21.62
CA SER A 31 12.13 -2.50 22.82
C SER A 31 13.49 -1.88 22.52
N GLU A 32 14.09 -2.17 21.36
CA GLU A 32 15.39 -1.67 20.94
C GLU A 32 15.26 -0.33 20.21
N THR A 33 14.33 -0.24 19.26
CA THR A 33 14.18 0.95 18.41
C THR A 33 13.13 1.93 18.92
N GLY A 34 12.18 1.48 19.75
CA GLY A 34 11.01 2.26 20.17
C GLY A 34 9.93 2.39 19.10
N ASN A 35 10.08 1.71 17.95
CA ASN A 35 9.10 1.72 16.87
C ASN A 35 7.80 1.06 17.33
N LYS A 36 6.67 1.60 16.86
CA LYS A 36 5.34 1.06 17.10
C LYS A 36 4.81 0.42 15.83
N GLU A 37 4.32 -0.80 15.93
CA GLU A 37 3.71 -1.56 14.84
C GLU A 37 2.29 -1.94 15.22
N TYR A 38 1.31 -1.46 14.46
CA TYR A 38 -0.08 -1.91 14.53
C TYR A 38 -0.29 -2.97 13.46
N ARG A 39 -0.37 -4.23 13.86
CA ARG A 39 -0.64 -5.36 12.97
C ARG A 39 -2.14 -5.52 12.80
N LEU A 40 -2.60 -5.38 11.56
CA LEU A 40 -3.99 -5.49 11.17
C LEU A 40 -4.29 -6.94 10.81
N LYS A 41 -5.31 -7.53 11.44
CA LYS A 41 -5.64 -8.93 11.25
C LYS A 41 -7.10 -9.15 10.86
N LEU A 42 -7.35 -10.18 10.07
CA LEU A 42 -8.68 -10.75 9.82
C LEU A 42 -8.61 -12.24 10.17
N ASP A 43 -9.44 -12.70 11.11
CA ASP A 43 -9.47 -14.11 11.53
C ASP A 43 -8.08 -14.66 11.90
N GLY A 44 -7.28 -13.82 12.58
CA GLY A 44 -5.91 -14.12 13.00
C GLY A 44 -4.83 -13.95 11.91
N PHE A 45 -5.19 -13.81 10.63
CA PHE A 45 -4.25 -13.56 9.55
C PHE A 45 -3.80 -12.10 9.53
N HIS A 46 -2.49 -11.85 9.60
CA HIS A 46 -1.89 -10.51 9.55
C HIS A 46 -1.77 -10.03 8.10
N PHE A 47 -2.69 -9.15 7.69
CA PHE A 47 -2.77 -8.69 6.30
C PHE A 47 -2.09 -7.33 6.05
N GLY A 48 -1.65 -6.62 7.09
CA GLY A 48 -0.99 -5.33 6.93
C GLY A 48 -0.43 -4.80 8.24
N THR A 49 0.66 -4.04 8.17
CA THR A 49 1.25 -3.33 9.30
C THR A 49 1.18 -1.83 9.07
N LEU A 50 0.68 -1.09 10.07
CA LEU A 50 0.86 0.35 10.17
C LEU A 50 1.95 0.64 11.20
N LEU A 51 3.07 1.19 10.76
CA LEU A 51 4.26 1.45 11.55
C LEU A 51 4.41 2.95 11.82
N ALA A 52 4.78 3.30 13.04
CA ALA A 52 5.30 4.62 13.40
C ALA A 52 6.69 4.45 14.02
N ASP A 53 7.70 5.07 13.42
CA ASP A 53 9.04 5.05 13.98
C ASP A 53 9.33 6.26 14.88
N THR A 54 10.52 6.26 15.47
CA THR A 54 10.97 7.34 16.37
C THR A 54 11.31 8.66 15.65
N GLU A 55 11.43 8.65 14.32
CA GLU A 55 11.58 9.86 13.51
C GLU A 55 10.22 10.46 13.09
N GLY A 56 9.11 9.81 13.43
CA GLY A 56 7.75 10.23 13.08
C GLY A 56 7.35 9.87 11.65
N ARG A 57 8.00 8.89 11.03
CA ARG A 57 7.55 8.33 9.75
C ARG A 57 6.39 7.38 10.03
N VAL A 58 5.28 7.57 9.32
CA VAL A 58 4.10 6.71 9.38
C VAL A 58 4.04 5.91 8.08
N ILE A 59 4.13 4.59 8.19
CA ILE A 59 4.34 3.69 7.06
C ILE A 59 3.28 2.61 7.08
N PHE A 60 2.56 2.42 5.97
CA PHE A 60 1.73 1.25 5.77
C PHE A 60 2.44 0.23 4.89
N ARG A 61 2.48 -1.03 5.35
CA ARG A 61 3.04 -2.17 4.62
C ARG A 61 1.94 -3.23 4.45
N PRO A 62 1.49 -3.53 3.23
CA PRO A 62 0.50 -4.57 2.99
C PRO A 62 1.14 -5.97 3.00
N HIS A 63 0.40 -6.97 3.51
CA HIS A 63 0.73 -8.40 3.51
C HIS A 63 -0.44 -9.22 2.95
N PRO A 64 -0.77 -9.07 1.66
CA PRO A 64 -1.96 -9.71 1.11
C PRO A 64 -1.85 -11.24 1.02
N ASP A 65 -0.63 -11.78 0.89
CA ASP A 65 -0.34 -13.19 0.60
C ASP A 65 -0.43 -14.07 1.85
N GLN A 66 -1.35 -15.04 1.88
CA GLN A 66 -1.47 -15.94 3.03
C GLN A 66 -0.38 -17.02 3.05
N ASP A 67 0.24 -17.25 1.90
CA ASP A 67 1.25 -18.29 1.69
C ASP A 67 2.69 -17.73 1.79
N ASP A 68 2.89 -16.40 1.91
CA ASP A 68 4.21 -15.76 1.99
C ASP A 68 4.34 -14.77 3.15
N VAL A 69 4.87 -15.26 4.27
CA VAL A 69 5.13 -14.46 5.48
C VAL A 69 6.17 -13.35 5.27
N ASN A 70 6.98 -13.42 4.21
CA ASN A 70 8.00 -12.42 3.85
C ASN A 70 7.58 -11.56 2.64
N GLY A 71 6.30 -11.63 2.25
CA GLY A 71 5.70 -10.91 1.13
C GLY A 71 5.58 -9.39 1.35
N PHE A 72 6.37 -8.80 2.25
CA PHE A 72 6.53 -7.35 2.35
C PHE A 72 7.13 -6.85 1.04
N GLY A 73 6.45 -5.96 0.32
CA GLY A 73 6.95 -5.31 -0.89
C GLY A 73 7.01 -3.80 -0.71
N THR A 74 6.48 -3.06 -1.69
CA THR A 74 6.39 -1.60 -1.63
C THR A 74 5.72 -1.12 -0.35
N SER A 75 6.37 -0.16 0.32
CA SER A 75 5.88 0.51 1.52
C SER A 75 5.26 1.87 1.16
N TRP A 76 4.14 2.22 1.79
CA TRP A 76 3.52 3.54 1.66
C TRP A 76 3.88 4.42 2.86
N PHE A 77 4.78 5.38 2.67
CA PHE A 77 5.07 6.43 3.64
C PHE A 77 4.02 7.52 3.50
N ILE A 78 3.17 7.66 4.51
CA ILE A 78 1.90 8.41 4.41
C ILE A 78 2.10 9.92 4.58
N ASN A 79 3.17 10.33 5.27
CA ASN A 79 3.40 11.73 5.62
C ASN A 79 3.60 12.60 4.36
N PRO A 80 2.85 13.71 4.22
CA PRO A 80 3.18 14.75 3.25
C PRO A 80 4.43 15.54 3.64
N PHE A 81 5.22 15.95 2.66
CA PHE A 81 6.48 16.68 2.86
C PHE A 81 6.83 17.58 1.66
N LEU A 82 7.56 18.67 1.91
CA LEU A 82 8.07 19.50 0.83
C LEU A 82 9.29 18.88 0.16
N SER A 83 9.46 19.11 -1.15
CA SER A 83 10.65 18.70 -1.89
C SER A 83 11.93 19.19 -1.19
N GLY A 84 12.86 18.27 -0.91
CA GLY A 84 14.08 18.54 -0.12
C GLY A 84 13.98 18.13 1.36
N GLY A 85 12.79 17.79 1.84
CA GLY A 85 12.55 17.10 3.12
C GLY A 85 12.36 15.58 2.95
N ASP A 86 11.86 14.93 4.01
CA ASP A 86 11.52 13.50 4.04
C ASP A 86 10.11 13.30 4.64
N ALA A 87 9.57 12.08 4.57
CA ALA A 87 8.21 11.77 5.02
C ALA A 87 8.13 11.56 6.55
N ARG A 88 8.43 12.60 7.36
CA ARG A 88 8.52 12.54 8.84
C ARG A 88 7.41 13.36 9.54
N MET A 89 7.53 13.51 10.86
CA MET A 89 6.67 14.35 11.71
C MET A 89 5.18 13.97 11.78
N GLY A 90 4.88 12.67 11.67
CA GLY A 90 3.54 12.11 11.81
C GLY A 90 3.36 11.29 13.08
N SER A 91 2.09 11.00 13.37
CA SER A 91 1.64 10.15 14.47
C SER A 91 0.47 9.27 14.03
N ILE A 92 0.40 8.10 14.68
CA ILE A 92 -0.78 7.25 14.64
C ILE A 92 -1.62 7.62 15.87
N ASP A 93 -2.77 8.26 15.65
CA ASP A 93 -3.60 8.74 16.75
C ASP A 93 -4.62 7.69 17.19
N SER A 94 -5.18 6.95 16.23
CA SER A 94 -6.04 5.79 16.53
C SER A 94 -5.98 4.73 15.44
N VAL A 95 -6.06 3.47 15.87
CA VAL A 95 -6.29 2.29 15.04
C VAL A 95 -7.37 1.46 15.74
N SER A 96 -8.49 1.22 15.09
CA SER A 96 -9.60 0.48 15.69
C SER A 96 -10.19 -0.54 14.72
N ALA A 97 -10.21 -1.81 15.11
CA ALA A 97 -10.93 -2.83 14.39
C ALA A 97 -12.45 -2.72 14.62
N SER A 98 -13.21 -2.97 13.56
CA SER A 98 -14.67 -3.13 13.58
C SER A 98 -15.05 -4.52 13.01
N GLY A 99 -16.34 -4.79 12.85
CA GLY A 99 -16.78 -6.05 12.24
C GLY A 99 -16.44 -6.19 10.75
N THR A 100 -16.08 -5.10 10.06
CA THR A 100 -15.93 -5.09 8.59
C THR A 100 -14.59 -4.54 8.11
N GLN A 101 -13.84 -3.83 8.96
CA GLN A 101 -12.62 -3.13 8.57
C GLN A 101 -11.77 -2.72 9.79
N VAL A 102 -10.60 -2.16 9.53
CA VAL A 102 -9.81 -1.39 10.51
C VAL A 102 -9.86 0.09 10.14
N ASP A 103 -10.35 0.92 11.05
CA ASP A 103 -10.34 2.37 10.92
C ASP A 103 -9.04 2.96 11.46
N ILE A 104 -8.54 4.00 10.79
CA ILE A 104 -7.32 4.71 11.16
C ILE A 104 -7.53 6.22 11.20
N LEU A 105 -6.84 6.86 12.14
CA LEU A 105 -6.64 8.31 12.20
C LEU A 105 -5.16 8.58 12.39
N LEU A 106 -4.60 9.34 11.44
CA LEU A 106 -3.21 9.76 11.43
C LEU A 106 -3.17 11.28 11.35
N THR A 107 -2.25 11.91 12.07
CA THR A 107 -2.00 13.34 11.95
C THR A 107 -0.52 13.62 11.90
N GLY A 108 -0.16 14.86 11.55
CA GLY A 108 1.22 15.28 11.63
C GLY A 108 1.44 16.70 11.16
N ALA A 109 2.72 17.07 11.11
CA ALA A 109 3.19 18.26 10.43
C ALA A 109 3.67 17.91 9.01
N VAL A 110 3.50 18.86 8.09
CA VAL A 110 4.18 18.80 6.79
C VAL A 110 5.64 19.18 7.01
N GLU A 111 6.58 18.27 6.74
CA GLU A 111 8.00 18.57 6.89
C GLU A 111 8.46 19.53 5.78
N GLY A 112 9.05 20.65 6.19
CA GLY A 112 9.70 21.62 5.31
C GLY A 112 11.23 21.54 5.35
N ALA A 113 11.89 22.54 4.78
CA ALA A 113 13.34 22.64 4.83
C ALA A 113 13.86 22.68 6.29
N ALA A 114 14.99 22.02 6.53
CA ALA A 114 15.65 21.94 7.84
C ALA A 114 14.74 21.37 8.97
N SER A 115 13.84 20.45 8.62
CA SER A 115 12.93 19.76 9.55
C SER A 115 12.01 20.69 10.34
N ALA A 116 11.67 21.84 9.76
CA ALA A 116 10.65 22.74 10.31
C ALA A 116 9.24 22.30 9.85
N SER A 117 8.24 22.45 10.71
CA SER A 117 6.84 22.28 10.31
C SER A 117 6.41 23.39 9.36
N PHE A 118 5.93 23.02 8.18
CA PHE A 118 5.41 23.92 7.15
C PHE A 118 3.88 23.95 7.09
N GLY A 119 3.23 23.14 7.91
CA GLY A 119 1.79 22.97 7.94
C GLY A 119 1.41 21.76 8.77
N THR A 120 0.14 21.38 8.68
CA THR A 120 -0.43 20.19 9.32
C THR A 120 -1.13 19.32 8.30
N TRP A 121 -1.26 18.04 8.59
CA TRP A 121 -2.06 17.12 7.81
C TRP A 121 -2.82 16.15 8.73
N GLU A 122 -3.91 15.61 8.19
CA GLU A 122 -4.72 14.57 8.82
C GLU A 122 -5.15 13.57 7.73
N LEU A 123 -4.95 12.29 7.99
CA LEU A 123 -5.51 11.20 7.19
C LEU A 123 -6.51 10.41 8.02
N LYS A 124 -7.74 10.32 7.53
CA LYS A 124 -8.81 9.47 8.05
C LYS A 124 -9.15 8.42 7.02
N GLY A 125 -9.23 7.15 7.40
CA GLY A 125 -9.67 6.13 6.47
C GLY A 125 -9.76 4.75 7.09
N GLU A 126 -9.84 3.75 6.21
CA GLU A 126 -10.08 2.36 6.57
C GLU A 126 -9.23 1.42 5.73
N PHE A 127 -8.93 0.25 6.28
CA PHE A 127 -8.35 -0.89 5.57
C PHE A 127 -9.21 -2.14 5.75
N GLN A 128 -9.32 -2.91 4.66
CA GLN A 128 -10.06 -4.16 4.58
C GLN A 128 -9.18 -5.22 3.93
N TYR A 129 -9.47 -6.49 4.20
CA TYR A 129 -8.85 -7.64 3.60
C TYR A 129 -9.88 -8.56 2.96
N ASP A 130 -9.69 -8.83 1.68
CA ASP A 130 -10.43 -9.83 0.91
C ASP A 130 -9.62 -11.12 0.85
N SER A 131 -9.96 -12.07 1.71
CA SER A 131 -9.28 -13.36 1.81
C SER A 131 -9.50 -14.26 0.59
N ALA A 132 -10.55 -14.03 -0.20
CA ALA A 132 -10.82 -14.83 -1.40
C ALA A 132 -9.90 -14.44 -2.57
N HIS A 133 -9.48 -13.17 -2.61
CA HIS A 133 -8.60 -12.62 -3.64
C HIS A 133 -7.19 -12.28 -3.14
N GLU A 134 -6.89 -12.52 -1.85
CA GLU A 134 -5.62 -12.14 -1.22
C GLU A 134 -5.28 -10.69 -1.53
N ARG A 135 -6.16 -9.79 -1.05
CA ARG A 135 -6.15 -8.38 -1.42
C ARG A 135 -6.44 -7.48 -0.23
N VAL A 136 -5.62 -6.47 -0.03
CA VAL A 136 -5.83 -5.40 0.94
C VAL A 136 -6.37 -4.19 0.20
N THR A 137 -7.49 -3.64 0.65
CA THR A 137 -8.05 -2.40 0.11
C THR A 137 -8.11 -1.35 1.20
N GLY A 138 -8.02 -0.08 0.81
CA GLY A 138 -8.26 1.02 1.73
C GLY A 138 -8.86 2.23 1.05
N PHE A 139 -9.52 3.07 1.83
CA PHE A 139 -10.18 4.26 1.35
C PHE A 139 -10.21 5.32 2.44
N GLY A 140 -10.15 6.60 2.05
CA GLY A 140 -10.29 7.67 3.02
C GLY A 140 -10.00 9.04 2.46
N LEU A 141 -9.73 9.97 3.38
CA LEU A 141 -9.50 11.38 3.10
C LEU A 141 -8.18 11.83 3.73
N LEU A 142 -7.30 12.40 2.91
CA LEU A 142 -6.13 13.16 3.33
C LEU A 142 -6.46 14.66 3.24
N THR A 143 -6.29 15.38 4.34
CA THR A 143 -6.40 16.84 4.38
C THR A 143 -5.07 17.45 4.78
N ILE A 144 -4.68 18.54 4.10
CA ILE A 144 -3.42 19.24 4.33
C ILE A 144 -3.71 20.72 4.45
N LYS A 145 -3.09 21.38 5.43
CA LYS A 145 -3.14 22.82 5.63
C LYS A 145 -1.74 23.38 5.80
N LEU A 146 -1.31 24.19 4.85
CA LEU A 146 -0.01 24.85 4.83
C LEU A 146 -0.06 26.20 5.55
N ASN A 147 1.08 26.60 6.11
CA ASN A 147 1.23 27.90 6.77
C ASN A 147 1.42 29.05 5.75
N THR A 148 1.90 28.74 4.54
CA THR A 148 2.08 29.69 3.44
C THR A 148 2.04 28.96 2.10
N MET A 149 2.04 29.71 1.00
CA MET A 149 2.01 29.19 -0.37
C MET A 149 3.29 28.41 -0.71
N LEU A 150 3.15 27.35 -1.52
CA LEU A 150 4.28 26.56 -2.02
C LEU A 150 5.28 27.41 -2.84
N SER A 151 4.78 28.37 -3.62
CA SER A 151 5.61 29.30 -4.38
C SER A 151 6.53 30.15 -3.50
N LEU A 152 6.07 30.52 -2.29
CA LEU A 152 6.89 31.25 -1.31
C LEU A 152 7.87 30.32 -0.58
N ALA A 153 7.54 29.04 -0.42
CA ALA A 153 8.46 28.02 0.08
C ALA A 153 9.56 27.69 -0.93
N GLY A 154 9.28 27.89 -2.23
CA GLY A 154 10.17 27.48 -3.32
C GLY A 154 10.23 25.96 -3.54
N ALA A 155 9.29 25.20 -2.98
CA ALA A 155 9.30 23.73 -2.96
C ALA A 155 7.94 23.14 -3.32
N ASP A 156 7.95 22.00 -3.99
CA ASP A 156 6.75 21.23 -4.32
C ASP A 156 6.26 20.43 -3.11
N LEU A 157 4.98 20.09 -3.06
CA LEU A 157 4.39 19.27 -1.99
C LEU A 157 4.25 17.84 -2.47
N ASN A 158 4.97 16.90 -1.85
CA ASN A 158 4.71 15.47 -1.98
C ASN A 158 3.59 15.09 -1.01
N LEU A 159 2.58 14.39 -1.50
CA LEU A 159 1.45 13.95 -0.69
C LEU A 159 1.80 12.72 0.16
N GLU A 160 2.71 11.89 -0.35
CA GLU A 160 3.20 10.66 0.26
C GLU A 160 4.49 10.21 -0.45
N ARG A 161 5.10 9.09 -0.02
CA ARG A 161 6.09 8.35 -0.80
C ARG A 161 5.79 6.85 -0.84
N LEU A 162 5.66 6.29 -2.03
CA LEU A 162 5.77 4.85 -2.26
C LEU A 162 7.25 4.50 -2.37
N SER A 163 7.73 3.66 -1.44
CA SER A 163 9.12 3.23 -1.33
C SER A 163 9.23 1.77 -1.73
N SER A 164 10.11 1.44 -2.66
CA SER A 164 10.27 0.08 -3.17
C SER A 164 11.73 -0.21 -3.49
N ASN A 165 12.00 -1.47 -3.83
CA ASN A 165 13.30 -1.93 -4.26
C ASN A 165 13.25 -2.49 -5.70
N TYR A 166 14.18 -2.03 -6.54
CA TYR A 166 14.45 -2.58 -7.86
C TYR A 166 15.94 -2.94 -7.95
N LEU A 167 16.24 -4.23 -8.06
CA LEU A 167 17.60 -4.75 -8.22
C LEU A 167 17.89 -5.02 -9.68
N ARG A 168 19.05 -4.54 -10.13
CA ARG A 168 19.48 -4.62 -11.52
C ARG A 168 20.76 -5.43 -11.66
N ASN A 169 20.75 -6.39 -12.59
CA ASN A 169 21.91 -7.23 -12.90
C ASN A 169 22.54 -7.85 -11.65
N VAL A 170 21.72 -8.45 -10.78
CA VAL A 170 22.18 -9.15 -9.57
C VAL A 170 22.20 -10.66 -9.80
N PRO A 171 23.04 -11.42 -9.08
CA PRO A 171 22.93 -12.87 -9.03
C PRO A 171 21.54 -13.31 -8.54
N LEU A 172 20.98 -14.32 -9.18
CA LEU A 172 19.67 -14.88 -8.86
C LEU A 172 19.84 -16.30 -8.30
N GLN A 173 18.90 -16.72 -7.46
CA GLN A 173 18.86 -18.09 -6.91
C GLN A 173 18.65 -19.16 -7.99
N THR A 174 18.29 -18.76 -9.22
CA THR A 174 18.24 -19.63 -10.40
C THR A 174 19.62 -19.94 -10.99
N GLY A 175 20.68 -19.27 -10.52
CA GLY A 175 22.04 -19.34 -11.03
C GLY A 175 22.33 -18.35 -12.18
N GLU A 176 21.34 -17.57 -12.61
CA GLU A 176 21.48 -16.54 -13.63
C GLU A 176 21.81 -15.17 -13.02
N VAL A 177 22.05 -14.19 -13.88
CA VAL A 177 22.14 -12.77 -13.50
C VAL A 177 20.98 -12.04 -14.17
N GLY A 178 20.23 -11.26 -13.41
CA GLY A 178 19.08 -10.54 -13.93
C GLY A 178 18.53 -9.48 -12.99
N ASP A 179 17.37 -8.95 -13.35
CA ASP A 179 16.65 -7.95 -12.58
C ASP A 179 15.61 -8.64 -11.68
N THR A 180 15.42 -8.12 -10.47
CA THR A 180 14.54 -8.68 -9.43
C THR A 180 14.25 -7.57 -8.39
N GLY A 181 13.56 -7.89 -7.29
CA GLY A 181 13.33 -6.96 -6.19
C GLY A 181 11.86 -6.96 -5.78
N ASP A 182 11.42 -5.84 -5.23
CA ASP A 182 10.03 -5.66 -4.78
C ASP A 182 9.08 -5.24 -5.90
N MET A 183 9.61 -4.61 -6.94
CA MET A 183 8.81 -4.15 -8.08
C MET A 183 9.50 -4.42 -9.42
N GLU A 184 8.71 -4.64 -10.46
CA GLU A 184 9.16 -4.70 -11.87
C GLU A 184 9.11 -3.31 -12.52
N LYS A 185 8.04 -2.56 -12.27
CA LYS A 185 7.74 -1.29 -12.96
C LYS A 185 6.65 -0.50 -12.23
N ALA A 186 6.43 0.73 -12.67
CA ALA A 186 5.24 1.49 -12.27
C ALA A 186 4.37 1.85 -13.47
N LEU A 187 3.06 1.91 -13.26
CA LEU A 187 2.06 2.32 -14.22
C LEU A 187 1.35 3.58 -13.70
N LEU A 188 1.27 4.61 -14.51
CA LEU A 188 0.65 5.90 -14.18
C LEU A 188 -0.62 6.11 -15.01
N ARG A 189 -1.72 6.50 -14.38
CA ARG A 189 -2.94 6.93 -15.07
C ARG A 189 -3.37 8.31 -14.57
N TYR A 190 -3.56 9.23 -15.51
CA TYR A 190 -4.01 10.61 -15.25
C TYR A 190 -5.53 10.77 -15.38
N SER A 191 -6.26 9.65 -15.43
CA SER A 191 -7.72 9.55 -15.27
C SER A 191 -8.08 8.07 -15.25
N SER A 192 -9.26 7.71 -14.73
CA SER A 192 -9.77 6.34 -14.78
C SER A 192 -9.85 5.72 -16.19
N GLU A 193 -10.02 6.55 -17.21
CA GLU A 193 -10.19 6.12 -18.61
C GLU A 193 -8.88 6.12 -19.41
N ALA A 194 -7.81 6.71 -18.87
CA ALA A 194 -6.55 6.81 -19.59
C ALA A 194 -5.82 5.45 -19.61
N ALA A 195 -5.21 5.13 -20.76
CA ALA A 195 -4.26 4.03 -20.83
C ALA A 195 -3.07 4.32 -19.88
N PRO A 196 -2.57 3.31 -19.14
CA PRO A 196 -1.43 3.51 -18.26
C PRO A 196 -0.18 3.87 -19.06
N LYS A 197 0.59 4.84 -18.55
CA LYS A 197 1.96 5.11 -18.97
C LYS A 197 2.91 4.29 -18.11
N GLU A 198 3.83 3.59 -18.74
CA GLU A 198 4.81 2.74 -18.05
C GLU A 198 6.06 3.53 -17.70
N TRP A 199 6.54 3.34 -16.47
CA TRP A 199 7.85 3.79 -16.01
C TRP A 199 8.70 2.58 -15.61
N LEU A 200 9.89 2.50 -16.22
CA LEU A 200 10.90 1.48 -15.95
C LEU A 200 12.14 2.15 -15.34
N PRO A 201 12.50 1.82 -14.08
CA PRO A 201 13.61 2.48 -13.39
C PRO A 201 14.92 2.52 -14.17
N PRO A 202 15.39 1.43 -14.81
CA PRO A 202 16.67 1.43 -15.53
C PRO A 202 16.71 2.28 -16.80
N ILE A 203 15.56 2.54 -17.41
CA ILE A 203 15.46 3.30 -18.66
C ILE A 203 15.39 4.79 -18.37
N LEU A 204 14.65 5.17 -17.34
CA LEU A 204 14.45 6.57 -16.96
C LEU A 204 14.59 6.72 -15.43
N PRO A 205 15.82 6.78 -14.89
CA PRO A 205 16.05 6.78 -13.44
C PRO A 205 15.38 7.92 -12.68
N ALA A 206 15.05 9.03 -13.34
CA ALA A 206 14.25 10.10 -12.78
C ALA A 206 13.21 10.55 -13.81
N HIS A 207 11.94 10.56 -13.43
CA HIS A 207 10.84 10.97 -14.28
C HIS A 207 9.87 11.88 -13.52
N PHE A 208 9.57 13.05 -14.10
CA PHE A 208 8.64 14.04 -13.55
C PHE A 208 7.73 14.55 -14.67
N PRO A 209 6.80 13.71 -15.15
CA PRO A 209 5.81 14.08 -16.16
C PRO A 209 5.05 15.34 -15.74
N GLN A 210 4.86 16.28 -16.66
CA GLN A 210 4.24 17.58 -16.39
C GLN A 210 2.72 17.57 -16.60
N GLU A 211 2.14 16.41 -16.92
CA GLU A 211 0.69 16.25 -17.04
C GLU A 211 0.01 16.43 -15.69
N LEU A 212 -0.82 17.46 -15.59
CA LEU A 212 -1.62 17.75 -14.41
C LEU A 212 -2.93 16.97 -14.43
N SER A 213 -3.31 16.37 -13.30
CA SER A 213 -4.60 15.70 -13.15
C SER A 213 -5.21 15.87 -11.76
N TYR A 214 -6.53 15.97 -11.72
CA TYR A 214 -7.34 15.86 -10.48
C TYR A 214 -7.51 14.41 -10.01
N ASP A 215 -7.13 13.46 -10.85
CA ASP A 215 -7.26 12.02 -10.66
C ASP A 215 -5.97 11.36 -11.13
N LEU A 216 -5.12 11.01 -10.18
CA LEU A 216 -3.83 10.40 -10.43
C LEU A 216 -3.77 9.05 -9.72
N ASP A 217 -3.45 8.03 -10.49
CA ASP A 217 -3.38 6.64 -10.06
C ASP A 217 -2.01 6.07 -10.40
N ILE A 218 -1.33 5.56 -9.38
CA ILE A 218 0.01 4.99 -9.46
C ILE A 218 -0.07 3.53 -9.02
N GLU A 219 0.32 2.62 -9.91
CA GLU A 219 0.38 1.19 -9.66
C GLU A 219 1.82 0.70 -9.77
N VAL A 220 2.40 0.29 -8.64
CA VAL A 220 3.72 -0.32 -8.51
C VAL A 220 3.55 -1.83 -8.67
N VAL A 221 3.94 -2.35 -9.83
CA VAL A 221 3.78 -3.75 -10.20
C VAL A 221 4.83 -4.58 -9.47
N GLY A 222 4.38 -5.45 -8.59
CA GLY A 222 5.24 -6.34 -7.82
C GLY A 222 5.83 -7.46 -8.69
N GLN A 223 6.96 -8.04 -8.24
CA GLN A 223 7.57 -9.20 -8.89
C GLN A 223 8.04 -10.28 -7.89
N ASN A 224 8.55 -11.40 -8.39
CA ASN A 224 9.20 -12.37 -7.52
C ASN A 224 10.59 -11.86 -7.16
N ASN A 225 10.86 -11.69 -5.87
CA ASN A 225 12.21 -11.39 -5.41
C ASN A 225 13.02 -12.70 -5.30
N VAL A 226 13.88 -12.95 -6.29
CA VAL A 226 14.70 -14.17 -6.42
C VAL A 226 16.20 -13.91 -6.29
N VAL A 227 16.58 -12.79 -5.67
CA VAL A 227 17.99 -12.43 -5.48
C VAL A 227 18.73 -13.50 -4.67
N ASP A 228 19.96 -13.81 -5.09
CA ASP A 228 20.92 -14.60 -4.33
C ASP A 228 21.76 -13.65 -3.47
N THR A 229 21.32 -13.43 -2.24
CA THR A 229 22.00 -12.50 -1.31
C THR A 229 23.37 -13.04 -0.89
N LEU A 230 23.56 -14.36 -0.83
CA LEU A 230 24.88 -14.94 -0.54
C LEU A 230 25.89 -14.62 -1.66
N ALA A 231 25.47 -14.72 -2.92
CA ALA A 231 26.30 -14.36 -4.07
C ALA A 231 26.56 -12.84 -4.19
N LEU A 232 25.68 -12.00 -3.61
CA LEU A 232 25.92 -10.57 -3.42
C LEU A 232 26.86 -10.25 -2.25
N GLY A 233 27.20 -11.23 -1.42
CA GLY A 233 28.12 -11.08 -0.28
C GLY A 233 27.44 -10.85 1.06
N GLU A 234 26.13 -11.00 1.15
CA GLU A 234 25.38 -10.93 2.42
C GLU A 234 25.61 -12.18 3.27
N PRO A 235 25.49 -12.08 4.61
CA PRO A 235 25.75 -13.21 5.50
C PRO A 235 24.59 -14.22 5.56
N PHE A 236 23.52 -14.04 4.77
CA PHE A 236 22.33 -14.89 4.76
C PHE A 236 21.72 -15.02 3.36
N GLN A 237 20.89 -16.05 3.17
CA GLN A 237 20.06 -16.23 1.98
C GLN A 237 18.60 -15.90 2.32
N ILE A 238 17.99 -14.95 1.60
CA ILE A 238 16.54 -14.75 1.70
C ILE A 238 15.79 -15.84 0.94
N GLN A 239 14.60 -16.19 1.42
CA GLN A 239 13.68 -17.02 0.64
C GLN A 239 13.15 -16.23 -0.56
N ILE A 240 12.87 -16.93 -1.65
CA ILE A 240 12.12 -16.34 -2.77
C ILE A 240 10.78 -15.83 -2.24
N ALA A 241 10.49 -14.57 -2.49
CA ALA A 241 9.28 -13.91 -1.98
C ALA A 241 8.46 -13.31 -3.12
N ARG A 242 7.14 -13.44 -3.04
CA ARG A 242 6.17 -12.84 -3.97
C ARG A 242 5.82 -11.45 -3.48
N LYS A 243 6.30 -10.43 -4.18
CA LYS A 243 6.14 -9.05 -3.75
C LYS A 243 4.83 -8.51 -4.33
N PRO A 244 3.91 -8.01 -3.51
CA PRO A 244 2.58 -7.66 -3.99
C PRO A 244 2.64 -6.47 -4.94
N THR A 245 1.64 -6.39 -5.83
CA THR A 245 1.35 -5.14 -6.53
C THR A 245 0.69 -4.18 -5.55
N LEU A 246 1.10 -2.92 -5.57
CA LEU A 246 0.50 -1.84 -4.76
C LEU A 246 -0.01 -0.77 -5.70
N ARG A 247 -1.26 -0.34 -5.51
CA ARG A 247 -1.86 0.76 -6.23
C ARG A 247 -2.35 1.82 -5.25
N LEU A 248 -1.99 3.06 -5.50
CA LEU A 248 -2.45 4.20 -4.75
C LEU A 248 -2.98 5.25 -5.73
N ARG A 249 -4.21 5.68 -5.49
CA ARG A 249 -4.88 6.69 -6.29
C ARG A 249 -5.34 7.81 -5.38
N PHE A 250 -5.05 9.04 -5.78
CA PHE A 250 -5.65 10.22 -5.19
C PHE A 250 -6.60 10.89 -6.18
N THR A 251 -7.68 11.42 -5.64
CA THR A 251 -8.62 12.27 -6.36
C THR A 251 -8.86 13.56 -5.59
N SER A 252 -8.96 14.67 -6.31
CA SER A 252 -9.23 16.00 -5.76
C SER A 252 -10.27 16.73 -6.61
N THR A 253 -10.98 17.67 -6.00
CA THR A 253 -11.92 18.56 -6.72
C THR A 253 -11.30 19.90 -7.09
N ASP A 254 -10.20 20.29 -6.45
CA ASP A 254 -9.63 21.64 -6.52
C ASP A 254 -8.15 21.67 -6.88
N SER A 255 -7.44 20.56 -6.65
CA SER A 255 -5.98 20.53 -6.72
C SER A 255 -5.49 19.50 -7.73
N GLN A 256 -4.72 19.95 -8.71
CA GLN A 256 -4.10 19.05 -9.67
C GLN A 256 -2.77 18.52 -9.14
N MET A 257 -2.47 17.28 -9.51
CA MET A 257 -1.27 16.55 -9.13
C MET A 257 -0.49 16.14 -10.38
N ILE A 258 0.81 15.94 -10.20
CA ILE A 258 1.67 15.18 -11.12
C ILE A 258 2.27 13.98 -10.37
N ALA A 259 2.88 13.06 -11.14
CA ALA A 259 3.68 11.98 -10.58
C ALA A 259 5.16 12.38 -10.55
N GLY A 260 5.88 11.98 -9.50
CA GLY A 260 7.34 12.02 -9.44
C GLY A 260 7.87 10.62 -9.20
N MET A 261 8.89 10.20 -9.95
CA MET A 261 9.53 8.89 -9.80
C MET A 261 11.05 9.04 -9.83
N VAL A 262 11.73 8.39 -8.90
CA VAL A 262 13.19 8.37 -8.80
C VAL A 262 13.65 6.96 -8.46
N TRP A 263 14.74 6.54 -9.11
CA TRP A 263 15.48 5.33 -8.83
C TRP A 263 16.96 5.66 -8.65
N ASP A 264 17.50 5.31 -7.49
CA ASP A 264 18.91 5.44 -7.20
C ASP A 264 19.69 4.26 -7.77
N SER A 265 20.19 4.44 -8.99
CA SER A 265 21.01 3.44 -9.67
C SER A 265 22.30 3.06 -8.91
N SER A 266 22.81 3.91 -8.01
CA SER A 266 23.98 3.58 -7.18
C SER A 266 23.67 2.52 -6.12
N LYS A 267 22.38 2.35 -5.81
CA LYS A 267 21.81 1.33 -4.94
C LYS A 267 21.14 0.20 -5.71
N GLY A 268 21.34 0.12 -7.03
CA GLY A 268 20.71 -0.88 -7.89
C GLY A 268 21.12 -2.33 -7.60
N GLN A 269 22.15 -2.58 -6.78
CA GLN A 269 22.57 -3.91 -6.35
C GLN A 269 22.55 -4.08 -4.83
N ASP A 270 22.11 -3.06 -4.10
CA ASP A 270 22.01 -3.07 -2.64
C ASP A 270 20.62 -3.61 -2.27
N PHE A 271 20.55 -4.91 -1.94
CA PHE A 271 19.29 -5.59 -1.60
C PHE A 271 18.61 -4.99 -0.36
N SER A 272 19.37 -4.30 0.49
CA SER A 272 18.87 -3.72 1.74
C SER A 272 18.27 -2.32 1.57
N ALA A 273 18.44 -1.72 0.38
CA ALA A 273 18.03 -0.35 0.11
C ALA A 273 16.67 -0.29 -0.59
N ASP A 274 15.76 0.52 -0.06
CA ASP A 274 14.63 1.03 -0.84
C ASP A 274 15.15 2.08 -1.82
N ASN A 275 15.54 1.65 -3.01
CA ASN A 275 16.18 2.49 -4.01
C ASN A 275 15.20 3.12 -5.01
N VAL A 276 13.89 2.92 -4.84
CA VAL A 276 12.83 3.55 -5.64
C VAL A 276 11.94 4.41 -4.75
N GLY A 277 11.70 5.66 -5.17
CA GLY A 277 10.70 6.55 -4.59
C GLY A 277 9.72 7.02 -5.67
N ILE A 278 8.42 6.89 -5.40
CA ILE A 278 7.34 7.35 -6.27
C ILE A 278 6.34 8.17 -5.46
N ASN A 279 5.88 9.29 -6.00
CA ASN A 279 5.07 10.27 -5.28
C ASN A 279 3.94 10.82 -6.16
N HIS A 280 2.77 11.06 -5.58
CA HIS A 280 1.86 12.11 -6.01
C HIS A 280 2.37 13.44 -5.47
N LEU A 281 2.40 14.48 -6.31
CA LEU A 281 2.88 15.78 -5.88
C LEU A 281 2.12 16.94 -6.51
N ILE A 282 2.03 18.05 -5.78
CA ILE A 282 1.51 19.33 -6.24
C ILE A 282 2.71 20.23 -6.50
N THR A 283 2.80 20.79 -7.70
CA THR A 283 3.90 21.69 -8.01
C THR A 283 3.63 23.07 -7.42
N LYS A 284 4.69 23.72 -6.95
CA LYS A 284 4.61 25.08 -6.39
C LYS A 284 4.10 26.13 -7.36
N GLU A 285 4.11 25.81 -8.66
CA GLU A 285 3.67 26.69 -9.75
C GLU A 285 2.21 26.41 -10.16
N SER A 286 1.63 25.26 -9.79
CA SER A 286 0.27 24.89 -10.22
C SER A 286 -0.85 25.45 -9.33
N THR A 287 -0.54 26.03 -8.17
CA THR A 287 -1.55 26.52 -7.24
C THR A 287 -1.05 27.64 -6.33
N THR A 288 -1.99 28.44 -5.82
CA THR A 288 -1.78 29.39 -4.72
C THR A 288 -2.50 28.97 -3.44
N ASP A 289 -3.16 27.81 -3.45
CA ASP A 289 -3.92 27.32 -2.32
C ASP A 289 -2.99 26.87 -1.18
N MET A 290 -3.54 26.91 0.02
CA MET A 290 -2.86 26.47 1.25
C MET A 290 -3.65 25.39 1.97
N SER A 291 -4.78 24.96 1.42
CA SER A 291 -5.62 23.91 1.97
C SER A 291 -5.92 22.92 0.85
N PHE A 292 -5.70 21.65 1.12
CA PHE A 292 -5.88 20.59 0.15
C PHE A 292 -6.69 19.45 0.76
N ALA A 293 -7.52 18.82 -0.05
CA ALA A 293 -8.27 17.64 0.32
C ALA A 293 -8.22 16.61 -0.80
N PHE A 294 -7.84 15.39 -0.46
CA PHE A 294 -7.72 14.29 -1.40
C PHE A 294 -8.43 13.06 -0.88
N THR A 295 -9.35 12.51 -1.69
CA THR A 295 -9.84 11.17 -1.43
C THR A 295 -8.82 10.18 -1.96
N TYR A 296 -8.39 9.23 -1.14
CA TYR A 296 -7.47 8.19 -1.56
C TYR A 296 -8.17 6.84 -1.70
N PHE A 297 -7.67 6.05 -2.65
CA PHE A 297 -7.98 4.63 -2.77
C PHE A 297 -6.67 3.86 -2.79
N PHE A 298 -6.58 2.88 -1.90
CA PHE A 298 -5.44 1.98 -1.76
C PHE A 298 -5.85 0.57 -2.19
N ASP A 299 -4.95 -0.09 -2.90
CA ASP A 299 -5.06 -1.49 -3.26
C ASP A 299 -3.71 -2.18 -3.12
N SER A 300 -3.71 -3.40 -2.60
CA SER A 300 -2.56 -4.28 -2.72
C SER A 300 -3.00 -5.71 -2.89
N SER A 301 -2.46 -6.38 -3.89
CA SER A 301 -2.84 -7.76 -4.22
C SER A 301 -1.61 -8.59 -4.55
N VAL A 302 -1.70 -9.88 -4.25
CA VAL A 302 -0.71 -10.86 -4.71
C VAL A 302 -0.58 -10.82 -6.23
N ILE A 303 0.64 -11.02 -6.74
CA ILE A 303 0.86 -11.18 -8.17
C ILE A 303 0.10 -12.44 -8.61
N GLN A 304 -0.76 -12.32 -9.63
CA GLN A 304 -1.54 -13.45 -10.10
C GLN A 304 -0.61 -14.59 -10.55
N ARG A 305 -0.85 -15.81 -10.04
CA ARG A 305 -0.13 -17.00 -10.48
C ARG A 305 -0.34 -17.18 -11.98
N VAL A 306 0.70 -16.98 -12.77
CA VAL A 306 0.72 -17.39 -14.19
C VAL A 306 0.52 -18.92 -14.20
N GLY A 307 -0.72 -19.39 -14.33
CA GLY A 307 -1.07 -20.81 -14.30
C GLY A 307 -2.32 -21.21 -13.51
N ARG A 308 -2.93 -20.32 -12.71
CA ARG A 308 -4.28 -20.58 -12.13
C ARG A 308 -5.31 -19.65 -12.77
N VAL A 309 -5.69 -19.96 -14.01
CA VAL A 309 -7.04 -19.62 -14.45
C VAL A 309 -7.97 -20.48 -13.60
N ARG A 310 -8.49 -19.94 -12.49
CA ARG A 310 -9.72 -20.49 -11.93
C ARG A 310 -10.76 -20.24 -13.01
N ALA A 311 -11.07 -21.27 -13.79
CA ALA A 311 -12.24 -21.25 -14.64
C ALA A 311 -13.40 -20.87 -13.73
N ALA A 312 -13.89 -19.63 -13.88
CA ALA A 312 -15.18 -19.28 -13.36
C ALA A 312 -16.16 -20.18 -14.11
N VAL A 313 -16.49 -21.33 -13.52
CA VAL A 313 -17.59 -22.15 -13.99
C VAL A 313 -18.83 -21.33 -13.69
N GLN A 314 -19.19 -20.48 -14.65
CA GLN A 314 -20.50 -19.88 -14.74
C GLN A 314 -21.45 -21.06 -14.94
N VAL A 315 -21.98 -21.60 -13.84
CA VAL A 315 -23.05 -22.59 -13.87
C VAL A 315 -24.27 -21.86 -14.42
N ILE A 316 -24.40 -21.87 -15.74
CA ILE A 316 -25.67 -21.58 -16.41
C ILE A 316 -26.59 -22.74 -16.02
N LEU A 317 -27.41 -22.54 -14.99
CA LEU A 317 -28.53 -23.42 -14.72
C LEU A 317 -29.44 -23.39 -15.95
N PRO A 318 -29.71 -24.52 -16.62
CA PRO A 318 -30.78 -24.56 -17.59
C PRO A 318 -32.09 -24.41 -16.82
N LEU A 319 -32.80 -23.31 -17.08
CA LEU A 319 -34.23 -23.19 -16.80
C LEU A 319 -34.93 -24.30 -17.59
N LEU A 320 -35.31 -25.35 -16.88
CA LEU A 320 -36.19 -26.40 -17.35
C LEU A 320 -37.43 -26.41 -16.46
N LEU A 321 -38.58 -26.30 -17.14
CA LEU A 321 -39.96 -26.64 -16.72
C LEU A 321 -40.65 -25.56 -15.86
N ASP A 322 -41.86 -25.07 -16.16
CA ASP A 322 -42.94 -25.45 -17.10
C ASP A 322 -43.61 -24.18 -17.68
#